data_AF-A0A8T0CM97-F1
#
_entry.id   AF-A0A8T0CM97-F1
#
_cell.length_a   1.000
_cell.length_b   1.000
_cell.length_c   1.000
_cell.angle_alpha   90.00
_cell.angle_beta   90.00
_cell.angle_gamma   90.00
#
_symmetry.space_group_name_H-M   'P 1'
#
loop_
_entity.id
_entity.type
_entity.pdbx_description
1 polymer ?
#
loop_
_entity_poly.entity_id
_entity_poly.type
_entity_poly.pdbx_seq_one_letter_code
_entity_poly.pdbx_strand_id
1 'polypeptide(L)' 'MAHMWLDSQIMAMSQSKIAPSPQLDFERRLAKHLRYDIETRKDEVYGGGFRLVKQAADSYGVKGTLDHMRMTGNFPR' A
#
# COMPACT_ATOMS: atom_id res chain seq x y z
N MET A 1 2.41 -1.09 0.93
CA MET A 1 1.70 -1.53 2.16
C MET A 1 0.43 -0.73 2.41
N ALA A 2 0.42 0.60 2.22
CA ALA A 2 -0.78 1.42 2.41
C ALA A 2 -1.97 1.04 1.51
N HIS A 3 -1.75 0.73 0.22
CA HIS A 3 -2.85 0.36 -0.69
C HIS A 3 -3.51 -0.98 -0.32
N MET A 4 -2.74 -1.98 0.15
CA MET A 4 -3.28 -3.27 0.57
C MET A 4 -4.12 -3.16 1.86
N TRP A 5 -3.68 -2.31 2.80
CA TRP A 5 -4.49 -2.01 3.99
C TRP A 5 -5.78 -1.27 3.59
N LEU A 6 -5.69 -0.29 2.69
CA LEU A 6 -6.83 0.47 2.21
C LEU A 6 -7.85 -0.42 1.49
N ASP A 7 -7.40 -1.34 0.62
CA ASP A 7 -8.26 -2.30 -0.06
C ASP A 7 -8.94 -3.26 0.92
N SER A 8 -8.24 -3.69 1.98
CA SER A 8 -8.82 -4.49 3.05
C SER A 8 -9.92 -3.73 3.80
N GLN A 9 -9.74 -2.43 4.06
CA GLN A 9 -10.78 -1.60 4.68
C GLN A 9 -11.99 -1.42 3.76
N ILE A 10 -11.78 -1.18 2.46
CA ILE A 10 -12.87 -1.07 1.48
C ILE A 10 -13.69 -2.37 1.40
N MET A 11 -13.03 -3.52 1.44
CA MET A 11 -13.68 -4.83 1.45
C MET A 11 -14.44 -5.06 2.76
N ALA A 12 -13.84 -4.73 3.92
CA ALA A 12 -14.49 -4.85 5.23
C ALA A 12 -15.74 -3.96 5.34
N MET A 13 -15.69 -2.72 4.85
CA MET A 13 -16.84 -1.81 4.78
C MET A 13 -17.92 -2.30 3.80
N SER A 14 -17.56 -3.10 2.79
CA SER A 14 -18.51 -3.69 1.83
C SER A 14 -19.19 -4.94 2.37
N GLN A 15 -18.52 -5.68 3.27
CA GLN A 15 -19.08 -6.87 3.95
C GLN A 15 -19.76 -6.55 5.28
N SER A 16 -19.57 -5.34 5.79
CA SER A 16 -20.18 -4.84 7.01
C SER A 16 -21.71 -4.81 6.90
N LYS A 17 -22.39 -5.47 7.85
CA LYS A 17 -23.85 -5.41 8.02
C LYS A 17 -24.32 -4.16 8.78
N ILE A 18 -23.45 -3.16 8.93
CA ILE A 18 -23.80 -1.88 9.56
C ILE A 18 -24.85 -1.20 8.68
N ALA A 19 -25.94 -0.74 9.30
CA ALA A 19 -26.98 0.00 8.60
C ALA A 19 -26.36 1.19 7.86
N PRO A 20 -26.74 1.44 6.60
CA PRO A 20 -26.19 2.56 5.83
C PRO A 20 -26.36 3.86 6.62
N SER A 21 -25.23 4.50 6.90
CA SER A 21 -25.16 5.74 7.66
C SER A 21 -24.38 6.79 6.85
N PRO A 22 -24.67 8.08 7.04
CA PRO A 22 -23.93 9.15 6.36
C PRO A 22 -22.41 9.09 6.61
N GLN A 23 -22.02 8.56 7.78
CA GLN A 23 -20.62 8.37 8.15
C GLN A 23 -19.95 7.23 7.36
N LEU A 24 -20.65 6.11 7.15
CA LEU A 24 -20.14 4.99 6.34
C LEU A 24 -20.00 5.38 4.87
N ASP A 25 -20.93 6.16 4.33
CA ASP A 25 -20.85 6.68 2.95
C ASP A 25 -19.71 7.69 2.79
N PHE A 26 -19.47 8.53 3.81
CA PHE A 26 -18.32 9.43 3.84
C PHE A 26 -17.00 8.64 3.85
N GLU A 27 -16.85 7.66 4.73
CA GLU A 27 -15.66 6.79 4.81
C GLU A 27 -15.41 6.04 3.49
N ARG A 28 -16.46 5.52 2.86
CA ARG A 28 -16.35 4.82 1.57
C ARG A 28 -15.89 5.75 0.44
N ARG A 29 -16.36 7.00 0.41
CA ARG A 29 -15.91 8.01 -0.57
C ARG A 29 -14.46 8.44 -0.32
N LEU A 30 -14.09 8.65 0.94
CA LEU A 30 -12.73 8.97 1.35
C LEU A 30 -11.74 7.86 0.94
N ALA A 31 -12.10 6.60 1.21
CA ALA A 31 -11.25 5.46 0.83
C ALA A 31 -11.03 5.37 -0.69
N LYS A 32 -12.07 5.62 -1.49
CA LYS A 32 -11.93 5.69 -2.96
C LYS A 32 -11.01 6.83 -3.41
N HIS A 33 -11.11 8.01 -2.78
CA HIS A 33 -10.26 9.14 -3.10
C HIS A 33 -8.78 8.86 -2.76
N LEU A 34 -8.51 8.34 -1.57
CA LEU A 34 -7.16 7.94 -1.16
C LEU A 34 -6.57 6.86 -2.06
N ARG A 35 -7.39 5.90 -2.51
CA ARG A 35 -6.96 4.87 -3.45
C ARG A 35 -6.56 5.48 -4.78
N TYR A 36 -7.44 6.29 -5.36
CA TYR A 36 -7.18 6.98 -6.61
C TYR A 36 -5.92 7.84 -6.52
N ASP A 37 -5.76 8.59 -5.43
CA ASP A 37 -4.57 9.43 -5.22
C ASP A 37 -3.30 8.60 -5.09
N ILE A 38 -3.30 7.48 -4.37
CA ILE A 38 -2.12 6.60 -4.29
C ILE A 38 -1.80 5.98 -5.66
N GLU A 39 -2.82 5.64 -6.45
CA GLU A 39 -2.66 5.05 -7.79
C GLU A 39 -2.22 6.08 -8.84
N THR A 40 -2.67 7.33 -8.73
CA THR A 40 -2.42 8.39 -9.72
C THR A 40 -1.30 9.36 -9.35
N ARG A 41 -0.85 9.39 -8.10
CA ARG A 41 0.31 10.17 -7.67
C ARG A 41 1.57 9.72 -8.41
N LYS A 42 2.12 10.65 -9.21
CA LYS A 42 3.35 10.49 -10.00
C LYS A 42 4.59 10.99 -9.23
N ASP A 43 4.41 11.47 -8.02
CA ASP A 43 5.44 11.99 -7.14
C ASP A 43 6.38 10.87 -6.67
N GLU A 44 7.63 10.98 -7.11
CA GLU A 44 8.72 9.99 -6.96
C GLU A 44 8.98 9.59 -5.51
N VAL A 45 8.67 10.50 -4.59
CA VAL A 45 8.94 10.42 -3.14
C VAL A 45 8.15 9.31 -2.45
N TYR A 46 6.92 9.00 -2.91
CA TYR A 46 6.03 8.05 -2.23
C TYR A 46 5.73 6.76 -3.01
N GLY A 47 6.65 6.35 -3.90
CA GLY A 47 6.50 5.08 -4.64
C GLY A 47 7.78 4.47 -5.20
N GLY A 48 8.88 5.23 -5.30
CA GLY A 48 10.17 4.71 -5.81
C GLY A 48 10.78 3.65 -4.90
N GLY A 49 11.01 4.00 -3.62
CA GLY A 49 11.58 3.08 -2.64
C GLY A 49 10.73 1.81 -2.44
N PHE A 50 9.40 1.96 -2.39
CA PHE A 50 8.50 0.81 -2.23
C PHE A 50 8.56 -0.17 -3.42
N ARG A 51 8.64 0.32 -4.66
CA ARG A 51 8.77 -0.55 -5.85
C ARG A 51 10.09 -1.32 -5.83
N LEU A 52 11.19 -0.65 -5.47
CA LEU A 52 12.50 -1.29 -5.35
C LEU A 52 12.54 -2.35 -4.25
N VAL A 53 11.99 -2.06 -3.07
CA VAL A 53 11.85 -3.04 -1.97
C VAL A 53 11.02 -4.23 -2.43
N LYS A 54 9.87 -3.98 -3.07
CA LYS A 54 8.96 -5.04 -3.49
C LYS A 54 9.61 -5.95 -4.54
N GLN A 55 10.23 -5.38 -5.55
CA GLN A 55 10.95 -6.13 -6.58
C GLN A 55 12.07 -6.99 -5.96
N ALA A 56 12.89 -6.40 -5.08
CA ALA A 56 13.94 -7.13 -4.40
C ALA A 56 13.39 -8.25 -3.49
N ALA A 57 12.30 -7.98 -2.77
CA ALA A 57 11.65 -8.98 -1.91
C ALA A 57 11.02 -10.13 -2.71
N ASP A 58 10.44 -9.85 -3.87
CA ASP A 58 9.87 -10.87 -4.76
C ASP A 58 10.97 -11.74 -5.39
N SER A 59 12.15 -11.17 -5.70
CA SER A 59 13.27 -11.92 -6.32
C SER A 59 14.18 -12.64 -5.31
N TYR A 60 14.47 -12.03 -4.15
CA TYR A 60 15.47 -12.51 -3.20
C TYR A 60 14.88 -12.88 -1.83
N GLY A 61 13.56 -12.74 -1.67
CA GLY A 61 12.89 -12.84 -0.38
C GLY A 61 13.14 -11.61 0.50
N VAL A 62 12.24 -11.39 1.45
CA VAL A 62 12.31 -10.26 2.40
C VAL A 62 13.60 -10.30 3.21
N LYS A 63 14.00 -11.49 3.69
CA LYS A 63 15.21 -11.66 4.50
C LYS A 63 16.48 -11.33 3.71
N GLY A 64 16.61 -11.86 2.49
CA GLY A 64 17.77 -11.59 1.62
C GLY A 64 17.89 -10.12 1.23
N THR A 65 16.74 -9.47 1.00
CA THR A 65 16.70 -8.03 0.71
C THR A 65 17.19 -7.19 1.89
N LEU A 66 16.72 -7.49 3.11
CA LEU A 66 17.11 -6.77 4.32
C LEU A 66 18.58 -7.01 4.69
N ASP A 67 19.08 -8.23 4.56
CA ASP A 67 20.48 -8.55 4.84
C ASP A 67 21.41 -7.80 3.87
N HIS A 68 21.05 -7.68 2.58
CA HIS A 68 21.82 -6.91 1.62
C HIS A 68 21.82 -5.42 1.95
N MET A 69 20.65 -4.83 2.24
CA MET A 69 20.55 -3.42 2.65
C MET A 69 21.36 -3.14 3.93
N ARG A 70 21.38 -4.09 4.87
CA ARG A 70 22.17 -3.96 6.09
C ARG A 70 23.68 -3.94 5.81
N MET A 71 24.12 -4.65 4.79
CA MET A 71 25.54 -4.72 4.41
C MET A 71 25.98 -3.58 3.48
N THR A 72 25.14 -3.17 2.53
CA THR A 72 25.52 -2.25 1.45
C THR A 72 24.82 -0.89 1.52
N GLY A 73 23.81 -0.74 2.38
CA GLY A 73 22.98 0.46 2.47
C GLY A 73 22.02 0.64 1.29
N ASN A 74 21.97 -0.30 0.35
CA ASN A 74 21.20 -0.18 -0.89
C ASN A 74 20.37 -1.45 -1.17
N PHE A 75 19.36 -1.32 -2.04
CA PHE A 75 18.57 -2.48 -2.47
C PHE A 75 19.40 -3.44 -3.34
N PRO A 76 19.19 -4.76 -3.20
CA PRO A 76 19.74 -5.72 -4.15
C PRO A 76 19.16 -5.46 -5.54
N ARG A 77 20.04 -5.48 -6.55
CA ARG A 77 19.70 -5.33 -7.96
C ARG A 77 19.95 -6.62 -8.72
#